data_AF-A0A2I0SEK3-F1
#
_entry.id   AF-A0A2I0SEK3-F1
#
_cell.length_a   1.000
_cell.length_b   1.000
_cell.length_c   1.000
_cell.angle_alpha   90.00
_cell.angle_beta   90.00
_cell.angle_gamma   90.00
#
_symmetry.space_group_name_H-M   'P 1'
#
loop_
_entity.id
_entity.type
_entity.pdbx_description
1 polymer ?
#
loop_
_entity_poly.entity_id
_entity_poly.type
_entity_poly.pdbx_seq_one_letter_code
_entity_poly.pdbx_strand_id
1 'polypeptide(L)'
;MDPEREPSEREHAVWDRVRRAATGMDHHRAKAALGEARKAAEEGSADGRTTPDTQTELDEWERITDVLADHAGAYDPATDPFVQGQLAARSDRARASGRRG
;
A
#
# COMPACT_ATOMS: atom_id res chain seq x y z
N MET A 1 -3.54 -15.47 -8.76
CA MET A 1 -3.17 -14.05 -8.77
C MET A 1 -3.03 -13.67 -10.22
N ASP A 2 -3.81 -12.71 -10.70
CA ASP A 2 -3.72 -12.19 -12.06
C ASP A 2 -2.65 -11.07 -12.05
N PRO A 3 -1.42 -11.33 -12.52
CA PRO A 3 -0.30 -10.40 -12.37
C PRO A 3 -0.41 -9.17 -13.29
N GLU A 4 -1.46 -9.08 -14.12
CA GLU A 4 -1.60 -8.05 -15.15
C GLU A 4 -2.72 -7.05 -14.88
N ARG A 5 -3.52 -7.23 -13.82
CA ARG A 5 -4.57 -6.26 -13.48
C ARG A 5 -3.94 -4.98 -12.96
N GLU A 6 -4.11 -3.90 -13.72
CA GLU A 6 -3.77 -2.56 -13.25
C GLU A 6 -4.56 -2.27 -11.95
N PRO A 7 -3.89 -1.83 -10.87
CA PRO A 7 -4.57 -1.50 -9.64
C PRO A 7 -5.60 -0.39 -9.89
N SER A 8 -6.81 -0.59 -9.38
CA SER A 8 -7.89 0.37 -9.49
C SER A 8 -7.60 1.66 -8.71
N GLU A 9 -8.32 2.73 -9.01
CA GLU A 9 -8.20 3.99 -8.26
C GLU A 9 -8.55 3.82 -6.78
N ARG A 10 -9.48 2.89 -6.47
CA ARG A 10 -9.86 2.56 -5.09
C ARG A 10 -8.72 1.89 -4.34
N GLU A 11 -8.03 0.94 -4.97
CA GLU A 11 -6.85 0.29 -4.39
C GLU A 11 -5.73 1.31 -4.13
N HIS A 12 -5.47 2.21 -5.09
CA HIS A 12 -4.51 3.30 -4.88
C HIS A 12 -4.88 4.22 -3.71
N ALA A 13 -6.17 4.55 -3.55
CA ALA A 13 -6.61 5.41 -2.44
C ALA A 13 -6.41 4.73 -1.08
N VAL A 14 -6.59 3.42 -0.99
CA VAL A 14 -6.30 2.62 0.21
C VAL A 14 -4.80 2.64 0.50
N TRP A 15 -3.97 2.37 -0.51
CA TRP A 15 -2.51 2.41 -0.36
C TRP A 15 -2.00 3.77 0.10
N ASP A 16 -2.49 4.85 -0.52
CA ASP A 16 -2.09 6.20 -0.16
C ASP A 16 -2.45 6.55 1.29
N ARG A 17 -3.57 6.02 1.81
CA ARG A 17 -3.94 6.18 3.22
C ARG A 17 -2.93 5.47 4.13
N VAL A 18 -2.62 4.21 3.83
CA VAL A 18 -1.67 3.40 4.60
C VAL A 18 -0.28 4.04 4.60
N ARG A 19 0.23 4.45 3.43
CA ARG A 19 1.55 5.11 3.30
C ARG A 19 1.65 6.40 4.08
N ARG A 20 0.60 7.24 4.05
CA ARG A 20 0.54 8.46 4.87
C ARG A 20 0.59 8.14 6.36
N ALA A 21 -0.12 7.11 6.80
CA ALA A 21 -0.09 6.68 8.20
C ALA A 21 1.28 6.12 8.60
N ALA A 22 1.93 5.37 7.70
CA ALA A 22 3.22 4.75 7.95
C ALA A 22 4.41 5.72 7.90
N THR A 23 4.26 6.90 7.27
CA THR A 23 5.38 7.84 7.08
C THR A 23 6.03 8.21 8.41
N GLY A 24 7.34 8.01 8.52
CA GLY A 24 8.10 8.24 9.75
C GLY A 24 8.10 7.07 10.75
N MET A 25 7.41 5.96 10.47
CA MET A 25 7.42 4.76 11.33
C MET A 25 8.68 3.92 11.09
N ASP A 26 9.25 3.41 12.18
CA ASP A 26 10.22 2.30 12.12
C ASP A 26 9.50 0.95 11.94
N HIS A 27 10.29 -0.12 11.72
CA HIS A 27 9.77 -1.48 11.55
C HIS A 27 8.84 -1.92 12.68
N HIS A 28 9.17 -1.62 13.94
CA HIS A 28 8.36 -2.06 15.08
C HIS A 28 7.01 -1.37 15.13
N ARG A 29 6.97 -0.07 14.85
CA ARG A 29 5.73 0.70 14.79
C ARG A 29 4.85 0.28 13.62
N ALA A 30 5.43 0.05 12.44
CA ALA A 30 4.70 -0.46 11.28
C ALA A 30 4.12 -1.86 11.55
N LYS A 31 4.91 -2.75 12.16
CA LYS A 31 4.46 -4.10 12.54
C LYS A 31 3.34 -4.09 13.57
N ALA A 32 3.38 -3.18 14.55
CA ALA A 32 2.30 -2.99 15.50
C ALA A 32 1.01 -2.50 14.81
N ALA A 33 1.12 -1.53 13.90
CA ALA A 33 -0.01 -1.04 13.12
C ALA A 33 -0.63 -2.14 12.23
N LEU A 34 0.19 -2.99 11.61
CA LEU A 34 -0.28 -4.18 10.89
C LEU A 34 -1.07 -5.12 11.81
N GLY A 35 -0.59 -5.35 13.03
CA GLY A 35 -1.30 -6.15 14.03
C GLY A 35 -2.68 -5.60 14.38
N GLU A 36 -2.76 -4.29 14.63
CA GLU A 36 -4.04 -3.62 14.90
C GLU A 36 -4.97 -3.65 13.68
N ALA A 37 -4.45 -3.48 12.47
CA ALA A 37 -5.24 -3.58 11.25
C ALA A 37 -5.81 -5.00 11.05
N ARG A 38 -5.03 -6.05 11.33
CA ARG A 38 -5.49 -7.45 11.28
C ARG A 38 -6.60 -7.70 12.29
N LYS A 39 -6.42 -7.23 13.52
CA LYS A 39 -7.44 -7.36 14.57
C LYS A 39 -8.74 -6.63 14.19
N ALA A 40 -8.65 -5.40 13.69
CA ALA A 40 -9.81 -4.65 13.22
C ALA A 40 -10.52 -5.34 12.04
N ALA A 41 -9.76 -5.97 11.14
CA ALA A 41 -10.32 -6.76 10.04
C ALA A 41 -11.10 -7.98 10.56
N GLU A 42 -10.56 -8.68 11.54
CA GLU A 42 -11.23 -9.82 12.19
C GLU A 42 -12.52 -9.40 12.91
N GLU A 43 -12.48 -8.30 13.68
CA GLU A 43 -13.64 -7.79 14.42
C GLU A 43 -14.75 -7.23 13.50
N GLY A 44 -14.37 -6.62 12.38
CA GLY A 44 -15.31 -6.07 11.39
C GLY A 44 -15.93 -7.10 10.44
N SER A 45 -15.44 -8.34 10.47
CA SER A 45 -15.84 -9.41 9.55
C SER A 45 -17.08 -10.15 10.05
N ALA A 46 -18.26 -9.55 9.86
CA ALA A 46 -19.53 -10.08 10.34
C ALA A 46 -19.90 -11.47 9.77
N ASP A 47 -19.38 -11.82 8.60
CA ASP A 47 -19.58 -13.11 7.93
C ASP A 47 -18.28 -13.91 7.75
N GLY A 48 -17.20 -13.51 8.43
CA GLY A 48 -15.89 -14.14 8.29
C GLY A 48 -15.17 -13.82 6.98
N ARG A 49 -15.70 -12.90 6.14
CA ARG A 49 -15.02 -12.43 4.91
C ARG A 49 -14.52 -11.00 5.04
N THR A 50 -13.21 -10.86 4.88
CA THR A 50 -12.55 -9.56 4.76
C THR A 50 -12.99 -8.86 3.48
N THR A 51 -13.33 -7.57 3.59
CA THR A 51 -13.68 -6.76 2.40
C THR A 51 -12.44 -6.57 1.50
N PRO A 52 -12.61 -6.35 0.18
CA PRO A 52 -11.46 -6.09 -0.69
C PRO A 52 -10.58 -4.93 -0.22
N ASP A 53 -11.16 -3.84 0.29
CA ASP A 53 -10.39 -2.69 0.78
C ASP A 53 -9.60 -3.03 2.04
N THR A 54 -10.19 -3.81 2.94
CA THR A 54 -9.50 -4.27 4.14
C THR A 54 -8.34 -5.19 3.76
N GLN A 55 -8.53 -6.08 2.79
CA GLN A 55 -7.43 -6.92 2.29
C GLN A 55 -6.33 -6.05 1.67
N THR A 56 -6.69 -5.10 0.81
CA THR A 56 -5.73 -4.16 0.19
C THR A 56 -4.96 -3.34 1.22
N GLU A 57 -5.60 -2.95 2.32
CA GLU A 57 -4.94 -2.27 3.44
C GLU A 57 -3.94 -3.18 4.16
N LEU A 58 -4.32 -4.43 4.46
CA LEU A 58 -3.44 -5.40 5.10
C LEU A 58 -2.22 -5.71 4.23
N ASP A 59 -2.43 -5.91 2.93
CA ASP A 59 -1.36 -6.20 1.97
C ASP A 59 -0.33 -5.06 1.93
N GLU A 60 -0.79 -3.79 1.96
CA GLU A 60 0.14 -2.65 1.94
C GLU A 60 0.87 -2.46 3.27
N TRP A 61 0.22 -2.73 4.41
CA TRP A 61 0.90 -2.73 5.72
C TRP A 61 1.98 -3.81 5.81
N GLU A 62 1.72 -5.00 5.26
CA GLU A 62 2.68 -6.09 5.18
C GLU A 62 3.88 -5.70 4.31
N ARG A 63 3.63 -5.18 3.10
CA ARG A 63 4.69 -4.68 2.21
C ARG A 63 5.58 -3.63 2.88
N ILE A 64 5.00 -2.64 3.57
CA ILE A 64 5.77 -1.61 4.27
C ILE A 64 6.61 -2.22 5.40
N THR A 65 6.04 -3.17 6.14
CA THR A 65 6.76 -3.85 7.22
C THR A 65 7.96 -4.64 6.70
N ASP A 66 7.82 -5.30 5.55
CA ASP A 66 8.89 -6.03 4.88
C ASP A 66 9.99 -5.09 4.38
N VAL A 67 9.62 -3.99 3.72
CA VAL A 67 10.59 -2.95 3.29
C VAL A 67 11.40 -2.43 4.48
N LEU A 68 10.75 -2.21 5.63
CA LEU A 68 11.44 -1.75 6.84
C LEU A 68 12.23 -2.84 7.56
N ALA A 69 11.96 -4.12 7.31
CA ALA A 69 12.76 -5.21 7.84
C ALA A 69 14.15 -5.24 7.19
N ASP A 70 14.21 -4.93 5.89
CA ASP A 70 15.44 -4.91 5.08
C ASP A 70 16.20 -3.57 5.16
N HIS A 71 15.55 -2.52 5.66
CA HIS A 71 16.11 -1.16 5.71
C HIS A 71 16.09 -0.56 7.12
N ALA A 72 17.28 -0.22 7.64
CA ALA A 72 17.39 0.54 8.87
C ALA A 72 16.93 1.98 8.64
N GLY A 73 15.78 2.37 9.19
CA GLY A 73 15.28 3.73 9.09
C GLY A 73 13.78 3.85 9.34
N ALA A 74 13.31 5.08 9.21
CA ALA A 74 11.89 5.38 9.19
C ALA A 74 11.34 5.26 7.76
N TYR A 75 10.10 4.81 7.62
CA TYR A 75 9.44 4.71 6.33
C TYR A 75 9.31 6.07 5.67
N ASP A 76 9.78 6.18 4.43
CA ASP A 76 9.59 7.35 3.58
C ASP A 76 9.12 6.90 2.18
N PRO A 77 7.86 7.19 1.78
CA PRO A 77 7.35 6.83 0.46
C PRO A 77 8.12 7.50 -0.69
N ALA A 78 8.85 8.60 -0.44
CA ALA A 78 9.70 9.23 -1.45
C ALA A 78 10.94 8.37 -1.80
N THR A 79 11.35 7.47 -0.91
CA THR A 79 12.48 6.55 -1.11
C THR A 79 12.06 5.11 -1.38
N ASP A 80 10.76 4.81 -1.31
CA ASP A 80 10.20 3.48 -1.50
C ASP A 80 10.20 3.08 -3.00
N PRO A 81 10.95 2.04 -3.41
CA PRO A 81 11.06 1.65 -4.82
C PRO A 81 9.72 1.27 -5.47
N PHE A 82 8.80 0.67 -4.71
CA PHE A 82 7.49 0.29 -5.22
C PHE A 82 6.66 1.54 -5.55
N VAL A 83 6.67 2.53 -4.65
CA VAL A 83 5.98 3.82 -4.85
C VAL A 83 6.58 4.57 -6.04
N GLN A 84 7.90 4.61 -6.16
CA GLN A 84 8.56 5.26 -7.30
C GLN A 84 8.21 4.60 -8.64
N GLY A 85 8.13 3.26 -8.68
CA GLY A 85 7.67 2.53 -9.86
C GLY A 85 6.23 2.89 -10.27
N GLN A 86 5.32 3.03 -9.29
CA GLN A 86 3.94 3.43 -9.56
C GLN A 86 3.83 4.85 -10.11
N LEU A 87 4.59 5.80 -9.55
CA LEU A 87 4.63 7.19 -10.02
C LEU A 87 5.18 7.29 -11.43
N ALA A 88 6.25 6.56 -11.75
CA ALA A 88 6.81 6.49 -13.09
C ALA A 88 5.78 5.96 -14.10
N ALA A 89 5.13 4.83 -13.78
CA ALA A 89 4.12 4.24 -14.65
C ALA A 89 2.93 5.19 -14.90
N ARG A 90 2.48 5.91 -13.87
CA ARG A 90 1.41 6.92 -14.00
C ARG A 90 1.84 8.09 -14.88
N SER A 91 3.06 8.59 -14.69
CA SER A 91 3.62 9.65 -15.52
C SER A 91 3.70 9.24 -17.00
N ASP A 92 4.09 8.00 -17.27
CA ASP A 92 4.20 7.50 -18.65
C ASP A 92 2.84 7.32 -19.32
N ARG A 93 1.83 6.85 -18.57
CA ARG A 93 0.44 6.81 -19.07
C ARG A 93 -0.09 8.20 -19.39
N ALA A 94 0.16 9.19 -18.54
CA ALA A 94 -0.25 10.59 -18.79
C ALA A 94 0.43 11.18 -20.04
N ARG A 95 1.71 10.85 -20.28
CA ARG A 95 2.42 11.25 -21.51
C ARG A 95 1.86 10.56 -22.74
N ALA A 96 1.50 9.28 -22.64
CA ALA A 96 0.95 8.51 -23.75
C ALA A 96 -0.46 8.97 -24.15
N SER A 97 -1.30 9.37 -23.19
CA SER A 97 -2.63 9.93 -23.48
C SER A 97 -2.56 11.35 -24.06
N GLY A 98 -1.61 12.18 -23.63
CA GLY A 98 -1.39 13.53 -24.15
C GLY A 98 -0.82 13.61 -25.57
N ARG A 99 -0.21 12.52 -26.10
CA ARG A 99 0.28 12.46 -27.49
C ARG A 99 -0.78 12.09 -28.54
N ARG A 100 -2.02 11.79 -28.12
CA ARG A 100 -3.12 11.39 -29.02
C ARG A 100 -4.17 12.49 -29.27
N GLY A 101 -3.93 13.72 -28.81
CA GLY A 101 -4.73 14.92 -29.12
C GLY A 101 -3.98 15.86 -30.04
#